data_AF-A0A1Q7M878-F1
#
_entry.id   AF-A0A1Q7M878-F1
#
_cell.length_a   1.000
_cell.length_b   1.000
_cell.length_c   1.000
_cell.angle_alpha   90.00
_cell.angle_beta   90.00
_cell.angle_gamma   90.00
#
_symmetry.space_group_name_H-M   'P 1'
#
loop_
_entity.id
_entity.type
_entity.pdbx_description
1 polymer ?
#
loop_
_entity_poly.entity_id
_entity_poly.type
_entity_poly.pdbx_seq_one_letter_code
_entity_poly.pdbx_strand_id
1 'polypeptide(L)'
;MARAGATVLVSTHQLDTAERLCGRVAIVNHGRNVATGDLAALRAQAHTGAEGSLEDVFLRLTQEAVAPAIEPPRPRGWFRRG
;
A
#
# COMPACT_ATOMS: atom_id res chain seq x y z
N MET A 1 -2.88 1.50 17.20
CA MET A 1 -3.53 2.82 17.11
C MET A 1 -4.91 2.73 16.46
N ALA A 2 -5.85 2.11 17.15
CA ALA A 2 -7.29 2.37 17.03
C ALA A 2 -7.88 1.91 18.36
N ARG A 3 -8.59 2.77 19.07
CA ARG A 3 -9.34 2.39 20.27
C ARG A 3 -10.82 2.36 19.90
N ALA A 4 -11.57 1.46 20.52
CA ALA A 4 -13.04 1.38 20.39
C ALA A 4 -13.57 1.21 18.94
N GLY A 5 -12.92 0.40 18.10
CA GLY A 5 -13.45 0.02 16.77
C GLY A 5 -13.31 1.09 15.67
N ALA A 6 -12.59 2.19 15.93
CA ALA A 6 -12.32 3.20 14.91
C ALA A 6 -11.31 2.72 13.85
N THR A 7 -11.40 3.26 12.64
CA THR A 7 -10.37 3.10 11.59
C THR A 7 -9.56 4.38 11.47
N VAL A 8 -8.23 4.27 11.49
CA VAL A 8 -7.31 5.40 11.36
C VAL A 8 -6.49 5.23 10.09
N LEU A 9 -6.50 6.25 9.23
CA LEU A 9 -5.61 6.35 8.07
C LEU A 9 -4.51 7.36 8.38
N VAL A 10 -3.26 6.93 8.28
CA VAL A 10 -2.08 7.78 8.44
C VAL A 10 -1.35 7.86 7.10
N SER A 11 -1.03 9.07 6.66
CA SER A 11 -0.16 9.32 5.52
C SER A 11 1.08 10.07 6.03
N THR A 12 2.25 9.51 5.79
CA THR A 12 3.54 10.11 6.12
C THR A 12 4.56 9.74 5.06
N HIS A 13 5.56 10.60 4.88
CA HIS A 13 6.75 10.30 4.08
C HIS A 13 7.88 9.70 4.93
N GLN A 14 7.74 9.70 6.25
CA GLN A 14 8.69 9.11 7.19
C GLN A 14 8.37 7.62 7.37
N LEU A 15 9.13 6.76 6.70
CA LEU A 15 8.87 5.32 6.66
C LEU A 15 9.10 4.65 8.01
N ASP A 16 10.08 5.10 8.81
CA ASP A 16 10.29 4.62 10.19
C ASP A 16 9.04 4.79 11.06
N THR A 17 8.32 5.90 10.86
CA THR A 17 7.14 6.23 11.65
C THR A 17 5.95 5.42 11.18
N ALA A 18 5.81 5.22 9.87
CA ALA A 18 4.79 4.33 9.30
C ALA A 18 4.97 2.89 9.81
N GLU A 19 6.20 2.38 9.81
CA GLU A 19 6.55 1.03 10.28
C GLU A 19 6.21 0.83 11.77
N ARG A 20 6.55 1.82 12.61
CA ARG A 20 6.28 1.75 14.06
C ARG A 20 4.81 1.90 14.43
N LEU A 21 4.05 2.70 13.68
CA LEU A 21 2.67 3.06 14.04
C LEU A 21 1.61 2.17 13.36
N CYS A 22 1.87 1.69 12.15
CA CYS A 22 0.88 1.05 11.31
C CYS A 22 1.03 -0.48 11.33
N GLY A 23 -0.07 -1.20 11.57
CA GLY A 23 -0.09 -2.65 11.40
C GLY A 23 -0.19 -3.10 9.95
N ARG A 24 -0.58 -2.18 9.05
CA ARG A 24 -0.70 -2.42 7.61
C ARG A 24 -0.30 -1.14 6.88
N VAL A 25 0.48 -1.28 5.82
CA VAL A 25 0.99 -0.17 5.00
C VAL A 25 0.56 -0.39 3.56
N ALA A 26 0.15 0.70 2.91
CA ALA A 26 -0.03 0.77 1.46
C ALA A 26 1.06 1.65 0.88
N ILE A 27 1.82 1.14 -0.09
CA ILE A 27 2.84 1.89 -0.80
C ILE A 27 2.19 2.46 -2.06
N VAL A 28 2.25 3.77 -2.20
CA VAL A 28 1.68 4.49 -3.34
C VAL A 28 2.80 5.15 -4.11
N ASN A 29 2.87 4.89 -5.42
CA ASN A 29 3.82 5.51 -6.34
C ASN A 29 3.06 6.09 -7.55
N HIS A 30 3.37 7.32 -7.94
CA HIS A 30 2.71 8.02 -9.07
C HIS A 30 1.17 7.93 -9.05
N GLY A 31 0.56 8.06 -7.87
CA GLY A 31 -0.90 8.00 -7.69
C GLY A 31 -1.49 6.59 -7.80
N ARG A 32 -0.67 5.54 -7.79
CA ARG A 32 -1.11 4.14 -7.87
C ARG A 32 -0.65 3.37 -6.65
N ASN A 33 -1.53 2.52 -6.13
CA ASN A 33 -1.16 1.55 -5.11
C ASN A 33 -0.31 0.45 -5.76
N VAL A 34 0.94 0.33 -5.33
CA VAL A 34 1.87 -0.69 -5.87
C VAL A 34 1.92 -1.93 -4.99
N ALA A 35 1.68 -1.78 -3.68
CA ALA A 35 1.69 -2.87 -2.73
C ALA A 35 0.91 -2.52 -1.47
N THR A 36 0.29 -3.50 -0.83
CA THR A 36 -0.42 -3.30 0.44
C THR A 36 -0.36 -4.56 1.29
N GLY A 37 0.08 -4.43 2.54
CA GLY A 37 0.23 -5.56 3.44
C GLY A 37 0.78 -5.15 4.80
N ASP A 38 0.95 -6.14 5.67
CA ASP A 38 1.86 -5.97 6.82
C ASP A 38 3.32 -5.95 6.33
N LEU A 39 4.26 -5.65 7.24
CA LEU A 39 5.66 -5.55 6.87
C LEU A 39 6.24 -6.88 6.35
N ALA A 40 5.79 -8.02 6.86
CA ALA A 40 6.27 -9.33 6.44
C ALA A 40 5.85 -9.65 4.99
N ALA A 41 4.60 -9.39 4.64
CA ALA A 41 4.09 -9.55 3.28
C ALA A 41 4.80 -8.60 2.31
N LEU A 42 5.07 -7.36 2.73
CA LEU A 42 5.79 -6.39 1.91
C LEU A 42 7.26 -6.77 1.72
N ARG A 43 7.94 -7.28 2.75
CA ARG A 43 9.31 -7.85 2.64
C ARG A 43 9.37 -9.01 1.65
N ALA A 44 8.37 -9.89 1.69
CA ALA A 44 8.28 -11.00 0.75
C ALA A 44 8.08 -10.52 -0.70
N GLN A 45 7.20 -9.54 -0.93
CA GLN A 45 6.98 -8.95 -2.26
C GLN A 45 8.23 -8.23 -2.80
N ALA A 46 8.94 -7.51 -1.92
CA ALA A 46 10.14 -6.76 -2.28
C ALA A 46 11.42 -7.62 -2.29
N HIS A 47 11.36 -8.90 -1.89
CA HIS A 47 12.54 -9.77 -1.78
C HIS A 47 13.68 -9.17 -0.93
N THR A 48 13.35 -8.39 0.11
CA THR A 48 14.34 -7.68 0.96
C THR A 48 14.85 -8.54 2.13
N GLY A 49 14.38 -9.79 2.24
CA GLY A 49 14.72 -10.69 3.34
C GLY A 49 13.97 -10.39 4.63
N ALA A 50 14.23 -11.19 5.67
CA ALA A 50 13.48 -11.13 6.93
C ALA A 50 13.70 -9.84 7.73
N GLU A 51 14.86 -9.19 7.58
CA GLU A 51 15.27 -8.01 8.35
C GLU A 51 15.18 -6.70 7.56
N GLY A 52 14.69 -6.72 6.31
CA GLY A 52 14.62 -5.52 5.47
C GLY A 52 13.70 -4.45 6.07
N SER A 53 14.14 -3.19 6.11
CA SER A 53 13.31 -2.10 6.62
C SER A 53 12.15 -1.78 5.67
N LEU A 54 11.14 -1.03 6.13
CA LEU A 54 10.12 -0.49 5.23
C LEU A 54 10.72 0.45 4.16
N GLU A 55 11.86 1.07 4.44
CA GLU A 55 12.61 1.87 3.47
C GLU A 55 13.20 1.02 2.34
N ASP A 56 13.84 -0.10 2.66
CA ASP A 56 14.38 -1.04 1.67
C ASP A 56 13.26 -1.57 0.77
N VAL A 57 12.12 -1.92 1.38
CA VAL A 57 10.91 -2.36 0.68
C VAL A 57 10.40 -1.28 -0.27
N PHE A 58 10.30 -0.04 0.22
CA PHE A 58 9.84 1.09 -0.56
C PHE A 58 10.75 1.34 -1.77
N LEU A 59 12.06 1.39 -1.57
CA LEU A 59 13.04 1.60 -2.64
C LEU A 59 12.91 0.51 -3.71
N ARG A 60 12.82 -0.76 -3.30
CA ARG A 60 12.71 -1.86 -4.25
C ARG A 60 11.42 -1.82 -5.06
N LEU A 61 10.28 -1.68 -4.38
CA LEU A 61 8.97 -1.72 -5.03
C LEU A 61 8.71 -0.48 -5.88
N THR A 62 9.29 0.67 -5.56
CA THR A 62 9.13 1.88 -6.37
C THR A 62 10.10 1.96 -7.55
N GLN A 63 11.25 1.29 -7.48
CA GLN A 63 12.16 1.08 -8.62
C GLN A 63 11.62 0.04 -9.62
N GLU A 64 10.93 -1.00 -9.14
CA GLU A 64 10.39 -2.08 -9.97
C GLU A 64 8.93 -1.87 -10.40
N ALA A 65 8.19 -0.91 -9.83
CA ALA A 65 6.79 -0.66 -10.15
C ALA A 65 6.61 -0.14 -11.59
N VAL A 66 6.64 -1.07 -12.55
CA VAL A 66 5.93 -0.96 -13.80
C VAL A 66 4.46 -0.78 -13.44
N ALA A 67 3.91 0.36 -13.85
CA ALA A 67 2.52 0.74 -13.75
C ALA A 67 1.57 -0.48 -13.86
N PRO A 68 0.92 -0.93 -12.76
CA PRO A 68 -0.07 -2.00 -12.86
C PRO A 68 -1.23 -1.51 -13.76
N ALA A 69 -1.78 -2.44 -14.54
CA ALA A 69 -2.86 -2.17 -15.48
C ALA A 69 -4.01 -1.43 -14.78
N ILE A 70 -4.40 -0.29 -15.35
CA ILE A 70 -5.55 0.48 -14.87
C ILE A 70 -6.78 -0.41 -15.09
N GLU A 71 -7.41 -0.92 -14.03
CA GLU A 71 -8.74 -1.51 -14.16
C GLU A 71 -9.66 -0.39 -14.65
N PRO A 72 -10.23 -0.48 -15.87
CA PRO A 72 -11.10 0.56 -16.37
C PRO A 72 -12.27 0.72 -15.39
N PRO A 73 -12.74 1.96 -15.15
CA PRO A 73 -13.85 2.19 -14.25
C PRO A 73 -15.00 1.27 -14.64
N ARG A 74 -15.49 0.46 -13.69
CA ARG A 74 -16.62 -0.43 -13.94
C ARG A 74 -17.73 0.40 -14.58
N PRO A 75 -18.24 0.00 -15.76
CA PRO A 75 -19.27 0.78 -16.42
C PRO A 75 -20.42 0.95 -15.43
N ARG A 76 -20.76 2.21 -15.10
CA ARG A 76 -21.89 2.51 -14.23
C ARG A 76 -23.12 1.89 -14.89
N GLY A 77 -23.61 0.82 -14.28
CA GLY A 77 -24.79 0.09 -14.72
C GLY A 77 -25.90 1.09 -15.03
N TRP A 78 -26.32 1.08 -16.28
CA TRP A 78 -27.33 1.91 -16.90
C TRP A 78 -28.70 1.62 -16.28
N PHE A 79 -28.92 1.95 -15.01
CA PHE A 79 -30.25 1.99 -14.40
C PHE A 79 -31.06 3.11 -15.09
N ARG A 80 -31.50 2.82 -16.32
CA ARG A 80 -32.72 3.29 -16.96
C ARG A 80 -33.56 2.07 -17.23
N ARG A 81 -34.47 1.75 -16.31
CA ARG A 81 -35.75 1.09 -16.57
C ARG A 81 -36.64 1.41 -15.37
N GLY A 82 -37.77 2.06 -15.66
CA GLY A 82 -38.72 2.61 -14.69
C GLY A 82 -39.12 4.01 -15.11
#